data_AF-A0A6C0DB25-F1
#
_entry.id   AF-A0A6C0DB25-F1
#
_cell.length_a   1.000
_cell.length_b   1.000
_cell.length_c   1.000
_cell.angle_alpha   90.00
_cell.angle_beta   90.00
_cell.angle_gamma   90.00
#
_symmetry.space_group_name_H-M   'P 1'
#
loop_
_entity.id
_entity.type
_entity.pdbx_description
1 polymer ?
#
loop_
_entity_poly.entity_id
_entity_poly.type
_entity_poly.pdbx_seq_one_letter_code
_entity_poly.pdbx_strand_id
1 'polypeptide(L)'
;MIIWVLLFSILVVSNTIEVKKCHNCKHFLPSYFKGDYLIGYYHGKCNKFLKENPMSGELEYINIHEARHNEELCGTAGASFKQYNSTIEHILSGFYD
;
A
#
# COMPACT_ATOMS: atom_id res chain seq x y z
N MET A 1 33.67 -21.94 -30.91
CA MET A 1 32.63 -20.90 -31.13
C MET A 1 31.27 -21.19 -30.47
N ILE A 2 31.05 -22.33 -29.82
CA ILE A 2 29.73 -22.69 -29.22
C ILE A 2 29.61 -22.25 -27.74
N ILE A 3 30.73 -22.08 -27.05
CA ILE A 3 30.77 -21.74 -25.61
C ILE A 3 30.27 -20.32 -25.31
N TRP A 4 30.44 -19.38 -26.26
CA TRP A 4 30.02 -17.98 -26.08
C TRP A 4 28.50 -17.77 -26.20
N VAL A 5 27.79 -18.66 -26.90
CA VAL A 5 26.33 -18.55 -27.11
C VAL A 5 25.57 -18.98 -25.85
N LEU A 6 26.10 -19.95 -25.10
CA LEU A 6 25.47 -20.45 -23.87
C LEU A 6 25.63 -19.49 -22.68
N LEU A 7 26.67 -18.65 -22.68
CA LEU A 7 26.89 -17.65 -21.62
C LEU A 7 25.93 -16.45 -21.72
N PHE A 8 25.44 -16.13 -22.93
CA PHE A 8 24.50 -15.01 -23.12
C PHE A 8 23.07 -15.35 -22.68
N SER A 9 22.74 -16.64 -22.52
CA SER A 9 21.40 -17.10 -22.16
C SER A 9 21.10 -17.11 -20.66
N ILE A 10 22.09 -16.88 -19.79
CA ILE A 10 21.96 -17.11 -18.33
C ILE A 10 21.61 -15.84 -17.53
N LEU A 11 21.63 -14.64 -18.12
CA LEU A 11 21.50 -13.37 -17.38
C LEU A 11 20.17 -12.63 -17.55
N VAL A 12 19.06 -13.34 -17.77
CA VAL A 12 17.73 -12.77 -17.50
C VAL A 12 17.33 -13.11 -16.07
N VAL A 13 18.02 -12.52 -15.11
CA VAL A 13 17.56 -12.49 -13.71
C VAL A 13 16.37 -11.53 -13.69
N SER A 14 15.17 -12.06 -13.88
CA SER A 14 13.94 -11.32 -13.67
C SER A 14 13.84 -11.00 -12.17
N ASN A 15 14.28 -9.80 -11.78
CA ASN A 15 13.92 -9.21 -10.51
C ASN A 15 12.40 -9.02 -10.50
N THR A 16 11.68 -9.98 -9.93
CA THR A 16 10.24 -9.83 -9.68
C THR A 16 10.10 -8.80 -8.57
N ILE A 17 9.87 -7.53 -8.96
CA ILE A 17 9.57 -6.47 -8.00
C ILE A 17 8.23 -6.83 -7.36
N GLU A 18 8.27 -7.25 -6.10
CA GLU A 18 7.06 -7.53 -5.34
C GLU A 18 6.23 -6.25 -5.25
N VAL A 19 5.06 -6.27 -5.90
CA VAL A 19 4.17 -5.10 -5.94
C VAL A 19 3.50 -4.95 -4.59
N LYS A 20 3.93 -3.93 -3.83
CA LYS A 20 3.33 -3.57 -2.54
C LYS A 20 1.89 -3.08 -2.74
N LYS A 21 0.91 -3.87 -2.29
CA LYS A 21 -0.52 -3.56 -2.43
C LYS A 21 -1.02 -2.72 -1.25
N CYS A 22 -1.69 -1.60 -1.53
CA CYS A 22 -2.16 -0.68 -0.48
C CYS A 22 -3.04 -1.35 0.58
N HIS A 23 -3.93 -2.28 0.23
CA HIS A 23 -4.80 -2.95 1.20
C HIS A 23 -4.05 -3.81 2.24
N ASN A 24 -2.78 -4.14 1.99
CA ASN A 24 -1.90 -4.82 2.95
C ASN A 24 -1.10 -3.85 3.82
N CYS A 25 -1.28 -2.54 3.63
CA CYS A 25 -0.63 -1.50 4.40
C CYS A 25 -1.46 -1.18 5.65
N LYS A 26 -0.80 -1.00 6.80
CA LYS A 26 -1.46 -0.60 8.05
C LYS A 26 -2.18 0.75 8.01
N HIS A 27 -1.88 1.56 6.99
CA HIS A 27 -2.44 2.90 6.81
C HIS A 27 -3.63 2.94 5.84
N PHE A 28 -4.03 1.78 5.33
CA PHE A 28 -5.15 1.68 4.40
C PHE A 28 -6.47 1.76 5.14
N LEU A 29 -7.36 2.59 4.63
CA LEU A 29 -8.74 2.70 5.07
C LEU A 29 -9.65 2.22 3.94
N PRO A 30 -10.42 1.13 4.14
CA PRO A 30 -11.40 0.69 3.16
C PRO A 30 -12.51 1.73 2.98
N SER A 31 -13.04 1.81 1.75
CA SER A 31 -14.18 2.67 1.43
C SER A 31 -15.45 1.85 1.36
N TYR A 32 -16.48 2.32 2.06
CA TYR A 32 -17.80 1.69 2.12
C TYR A 32 -18.84 2.55 1.42
N PHE A 33 -19.68 1.92 0.59
CA PHE A 33 -20.85 2.55 0.01
C PHE A 33 -22.01 2.45 0.99
N LYS A 34 -22.56 3.61 1.35
CA LYS A 34 -23.64 3.75 2.35
C LYS A 34 -23.34 3.07 3.69
N GLY A 35 -22.07 2.88 4.04
CA GLY A 35 -21.64 2.23 5.28
C GLY A 35 -21.67 0.70 5.25
N ASP A 36 -22.42 0.09 4.34
CA ASP A 36 -22.69 -1.35 4.38
C ASP A 36 -21.85 -2.17 3.40
N TYR A 37 -21.42 -1.58 2.28
CA TYR A 37 -20.82 -2.34 1.19
C TYR A 37 -19.39 -1.90 0.89
N LEU A 38 -18.42 -2.79 1.05
CA LEU A 38 -17.05 -2.55 0.62
C LEU A 38 -17.00 -2.35 -0.91
N ILE A 39 -16.60 -1.16 -1.37
CA ILE A 39 -16.53 -0.80 -2.81
C ILE A 39 -15.31 -1.47 -3.49
N GLY A 40 -14.47 -2.14 -2.71
CA GLY A 40 -13.29 -2.87 -3.15
C GLY A 40 -11.99 -2.21 -2.72
N TYR A 41 -10.91 -3.00 -2.77
CA TYR A 41 -9.60 -2.62 -2.25
C TYR A 41 -8.87 -1.53 -3.06
N TYR A 42 -9.40 -1.15 -4.22
CA TYR A 42 -8.83 -0.13 -5.10
C TYR A 42 -9.36 1.28 -4.79
N HIS A 43 -10.48 1.41 -4.09
CA HIS A 43 -11.14 2.70 -3.84
C HIS A 43 -10.94 3.21 -2.41
N GLY A 44 -9.95 2.68 -1.68
CA GLY A 44 -9.68 3.07 -0.31
C GLY A 44 -8.99 4.43 -0.16
N LYS A 45 -8.85 4.86 1.08
CA LYS A 45 -8.10 6.05 1.48
C LYS A 45 -6.82 5.66 2.24
N CYS A 46 -5.91 6.60 2.39
CA CYS A 46 -4.66 6.45 3.11
C CYS A 46 -4.61 7.46 4.26
N ASN A 47 -4.47 6.98 5.49
CA ASN A 47 -4.34 7.86 6.67
C ASN A 47 -2.89 8.25 6.97
N LYS A 48 -1.90 7.76 6.20
CA LYS A 48 -0.49 8.07 6.44
C LYS A 48 -0.17 9.55 6.23
N PHE A 49 -0.81 10.15 5.24
CA PHE A 49 -0.56 11.51 4.78
C PHE A 49 -1.76 12.42 5.05
N LEU A 50 -2.46 12.15 6.16
CA LEU A 50 -3.60 12.95 6.57
C LEU A 50 -3.17 14.41 6.75
N LYS A 51 -4.02 15.33 6.29
CA LYS A 51 -3.83 16.77 6.48
C LYS A 51 -5.06 17.32 7.16
N GLU A 52 -4.86 18.27 8.06
CA GLU A 52 -5.97 19.02 8.63
C GLU A 52 -6.28 20.20 7.72
N ASN A 53 -7.55 20.38 7.37
CA ASN A 53 -7.99 21.55 6.63
C ASN A 53 -7.99 22.76 7.60
N PRO A 54 -7.21 23.82 7.32
CA PRO A 54 -7.06 24.94 8.25
C PRO A 54 -8.34 25.77 8.42
N MET A 55 -9.33 25.63 7.53
CA MET A 55 -10.60 26.38 7.58
C MET A 55 -11.68 25.61 8.33
N SER A 56 -11.78 24.29 8.13
CA SER A 56 -12.84 23.47 8.76
C SER A 56 -12.37 22.70 10.00
N GLY A 57 -11.06 22.54 10.19
CA GLY A 57 -10.49 21.64 11.21
C GLY A 57 -10.71 20.15 10.90
N GLU A 58 -11.24 19.82 9.72
CA GLU A 58 -11.53 18.44 9.33
C GLU A 58 -10.26 17.73 8.83
N LEU A 59 -10.17 16.43 9.12
CA LEU A 59 -9.09 15.59 8.62
C LEU A 59 -9.37 15.16 7.17
N GLU A 60 -8.52 15.60 6.27
CA GLU A 60 -8.52 15.21 4.87
C GLU A 60 -7.64 13.98 4.66
N TYR A 61 -8.29 12.90 4.24
CA TYR A 61 -7.62 11.65 3.87
C TYR A 61 -7.34 11.62 2.37
N ILE A 62 -6.14 11.22 1.99
CA ILE A 62 -5.72 11.11 0.60
C ILE A 62 -6.19 9.79 -0.01
N ASN A 63 -6.65 9.81 -1.27
CA ASN A 63 -7.01 8.60 -1.99
C ASN A 63 -5.77 7.73 -2.28
N ILE A 64 -5.90 6.39 -2.23
CA ILE A 64 -4.75 5.51 -2.48
C ILE A 64 -4.15 5.70 -3.87
N HIS A 65 -4.98 6.04 -4.86
CA HIS A 65 -4.53 6.32 -6.22
C HIS A 65 -3.60 7.53 -6.26
N GLU A 66 -3.98 8.61 -5.58
CA GLU A 66 -3.16 9.81 -5.46
C GLU A 66 -1.86 9.52 -4.70
N ALA A 67 -1.93 8.81 -3.57
CA ALA A 67 -0.75 8.42 -2.81
C ALA A 67 0.24 7.56 -3.63
N ARG A 68 -0.25 6.77 -4.59
CA ARG A 68 0.57 5.90 -5.46
C ARG A 68 1.09 6.59 -6.71
N HIS A 69 0.42 7.63 -7.20
CA HIS A 69 0.88 8.42 -8.35
C HIS A 69 1.84 9.54 -7.96
N ASN A 70 1.84 9.95 -6.69
CA ASN A 70 2.79 10.94 -6.18
C ASN A 70 4.00 10.25 -5.55
N GLU A 71 5.18 10.41 -6.17
CA GLU A 71 6.45 9.86 -5.69
C GLU A 71 6.95 10.52 -4.39
N GLU A 72 6.47 11.73 -4.04
CA GLU A 72 6.72 12.34 -2.72
C GLU A 72 5.93 11.65 -1.59
N LEU A 73 4.91 10.85 -1.94
CA LEU A 73 4.08 10.11 -0.99
C LEU A 73 4.50 8.63 -0.92
N CYS A 74 3.67 7.72 -1.44
CA CYS A 74 4.00 6.31 -1.54
C CYS A 74 4.68 5.98 -2.87
N GLY A 75 4.37 6.69 -3.95
CA GLY A 75 4.88 6.39 -5.27
C GLY A 75 4.51 5.00 -5.78
N THR A 76 4.94 4.71 -7.00
CA THR A 76 4.69 3.44 -7.68
C THR A 76 5.44 2.26 -7.02
N ALA A 77 6.59 2.51 -6.42
CA ALA A 77 7.36 1.51 -5.68
C ALA A 77 6.84 1.27 -4.24
N GLY A 78 5.96 2.13 -3.72
CA GLY A 78 5.51 2.03 -2.33
C GLY A 78 6.66 2.33 -1.37
N ALA A 79 7.40 3.41 -1.62
CA ALA A 79 8.54 3.85 -0.81
C ALA A 79 8.18 3.95 0.68
N SER A 80 6.94 4.35 0.93
CA SER A 80 6.38 4.61 2.25
C SER A 80 5.51 3.48 2.82
N PHE A 81 5.49 2.30 2.20
CA PHE A 81 4.65 1.17 2.60
C PHE A 81 5.05 0.60 3.97
N LYS A 82 4.05 0.28 4.80
CA LYS A 82 4.23 -0.38 6.10
C LYS A 82 3.27 -1.55 6.20
N GLN A 83 3.81 -2.76 6.11
CA GLN A 83 3.04 -3.99 6.21
C GLN A 83 2.39 -4.12 7.59
N TYR A 84 1.23 -4.76 7.63
CA TYR A 84 0.60 -5.17 8.87
C TYR A 84 1.43 -6.31 9.50
N ASN A 85 1.99 -6.08 10.69
CA ASN A 85 2.66 -7.15 11.45
C ASN A 85 1.60 -7.90 12.26
N SER A 86 1.05 -8.98 11.67
CA SER A 86 -0.01 -9.78 12.29
C SER A 86 0.39 -10.45 13.60
N THR A 87 1.68 -10.54 13.92
CA THR A 87 2.18 -11.31 15.08
C THR A 87 1.84 -10.69 16.45
N ILE A 88 1.55 -9.38 16.54
CA ILE A 88 1.31 -8.72 17.84
C ILE A 88 -0.11 -8.16 17.99
N GLU A 89 -0.76 -7.69 16.92
CA GLU A 89 -2.09 -7.07 17.06
C GLU A 89 -3.20 -8.09 17.32
N HIS A 90 -3.05 -9.35 16.89
CA HIS A 90 -3.97 -10.45 17.26
C HIS A 90 -3.92 -10.81 18.74
N ILE A 91 -2.79 -10.57 19.42
CA ILE A 91 -2.67 -10.79 20.86
C ILE A 91 -3.39 -9.68 21.60
N LEU A 92 -3.30 -8.43 21.14
CA LEU A 92 -3.89 -7.28 21.82
C LEU A 92 -5.39 -7.10 21.57
N SER A 93 -5.92 -7.51 20.42
CA SER A 93 -7.36 -7.47 20.15
C SER A 93 -8.16 -8.54 20.90
N GLY A 94 -7.51 -9.58 21.43
CA GLY A 94 -8.13 -10.61 22.28
C GLY A 94 -8.18 -10.28 23.77
N PHE A 95 -7.72 -9.10 24.20
CA PHE A 95 -7.80 -8.62 25.59
C PHE A 95 -8.84 -7.51 25.82
N TYR A 96 -9.53 -7.07 24.75
CA TYR A 96 -10.58 -6.05 24.82
C TYR A 96 -11.96 -6.59 24.38
N ASP A 97 -12.26 -7.84 24.72
CA ASP A 97 -13.61 -8.41 24.74
C ASP A 97 -14.04 -8.71 26.19
#